data_AF-A0A348WKS3-F1
#
_entry.id   AF-A0A348WKS3-F1
#
_cell.length_a   1.000
_cell.length_b   1.000
_cell.length_c   1.000
_cell.angle_alpha   90.00
_cell.angle_beta   90.00
_cell.angle_gamma   90.00
#
_symmetry.space_group_name_H-M   'P 1'
#
loop_
_entity.id
_entity.type
_entity.pdbx_description
1 polymer ?
#
loop_
_entity_poly.entity_id
_entity_poly.type
_entity_poly.pdbx_seq_one_letter_code
_entity_poly.pdbx_strand_id
1 'polypeptide(L)'
;MGIRENEAIYLPEVMLDLETWGKPNLTTCPAFFAIGAVRFSTQPPEIFLPRLVDDHGVEIIGSTQTSDWFYSLVDIRSTKVSGLEFDADTIYWWFNQPPEAQEELRRSGESGLSLLKVLTEFSAWLENGAKFWHSLGSEIGFWDHHEYRIWAHGEDFDIPILRSAYLNSGIALPKWERHCFRDTRTLFSVTP
;
A
#
# COMPACT_ATOMS: atom_id res chain seq x y z
N MET A 1 -8.20 -40.02 -0.80
CA MET A 1 -7.83 -38.65 -1.22
C MET A 1 -7.40 -37.94 0.05
N GLY A 2 -6.09 -37.96 0.34
CA GLY A 2 -5.57 -37.43 1.60
C GLY A 2 -5.68 -35.91 1.61
N ILE A 3 -6.30 -35.35 2.64
CA ILE A 3 -6.22 -33.93 2.95
C ILE A 3 -4.75 -33.70 3.33
N ARG A 4 -3.95 -33.19 2.39
CA ARG A 4 -2.60 -32.75 2.71
C ARG A 4 -2.74 -31.56 3.64
N GLU A 5 -1.98 -31.56 4.73
CA GLU A 5 -1.89 -30.45 5.66
C GLU A 5 -1.63 -29.17 4.87
N ASN A 6 -2.38 -28.10 5.18
CA ASN A 6 -2.15 -26.78 4.60
C ASN A 6 -0.72 -26.36 4.93
N GLU A 7 0.21 -26.52 4.00
CA GLU A 7 1.49 -25.82 4.03
C GLU A 7 1.16 -24.33 4.07
N ALA A 8 1.45 -23.70 5.21
CA ALA A 8 1.14 -22.29 5.43
C ALA A 8 1.91 -21.46 4.39
N ILE A 9 1.16 -20.72 3.56
CA ILE A 9 1.74 -19.87 2.52
C ILE A 9 2.14 -18.53 3.17
N TYR A 10 3.41 -18.17 3.06
CA TYR A 10 4.00 -17.02 3.76
C TYR A 10 4.04 -15.77 2.87
N LEU A 11 2.92 -15.09 2.65
CA LEU A 11 2.91 -13.84 1.89
C LEU A 11 3.10 -12.61 2.79
N PRO A 12 3.94 -11.63 2.40
CA PRO A 12 3.95 -10.33 3.04
C PRO A 12 2.60 -9.64 2.88
N GLU A 13 2.14 -8.99 3.95
CA GLU A 13 0.92 -8.20 3.98
C GLU A 13 1.29 -6.72 3.90
N VAL A 14 0.52 -5.92 3.17
CA VAL A 14 0.77 -4.48 3.01
C VAL A 14 -0.51 -3.74 3.34
N MET A 15 -0.53 -2.91 4.38
CA MET A 15 -1.59 -1.92 4.58
C MET A 15 -1.33 -0.71 3.70
N LEU A 16 -2.31 -0.27 2.92
CA LEU A 16 -2.26 0.90 2.06
C LEU A 16 -3.30 1.92 2.55
N ASP A 17 -2.93 3.20 2.46
CA ASP A 17 -3.78 4.34 2.72
C ASP A 17 -3.40 5.49 1.78
N LEU A 18 -4.41 6.17 1.20
CA LEU A 18 -4.20 7.34 0.35
C LEU A 18 -4.92 8.57 0.90
N GLU A 19 -4.25 9.71 0.83
CA GLU A 19 -4.90 11.00 1.06
C GLU A 19 -5.33 11.63 -0.26
N THR A 20 -6.63 11.81 -0.42
CA THR A 20 -7.27 12.04 -1.73
C THR A 20 -7.90 13.42 -1.88
N TRP A 21 -8.04 13.87 -3.13
CA TRP A 21 -8.75 15.09 -3.53
C TRP A 21 -10.15 14.82 -4.09
N GLY A 22 -10.69 13.64 -3.84
CA GLY A 22 -12.03 13.29 -4.25
C GLY A 22 -12.40 11.88 -3.83
N LYS A 23 -13.68 11.56 -3.99
CA LYS A 23 -14.19 10.20 -3.82
C LYS A 23 -14.28 9.52 -5.19
N PRO A 24 -14.01 8.20 -5.27
CA PRO A 24 -14.29 7.43 -6.47
C PRO A 24 -15.75 7.63 -6.89
N ASN A 25 -15.96 7.94 -8.17
CA ASN A 25 -17.29 7.91 -8.77
C ASN A 25 -17.18 7.32 -10.18
N LEU A 26 -18.32 7.10 -10.83
CA LEU A 26 -18.38 6.40 -12.12
C LEU A 26 -17.66 7.13 -13.26
N THR A 27 -17.35 8.41 -13.10
CA THR A 27 -16.87 9.28 -14.17
C THR A 27 -15.49 9.87 -13.94
N THR A 28 -14.96 9.82 -12.70
CA THR A 28 -13.71 10.51 -12.36
C THR A 28 -12.76 9.58 -11.60
N CYS A 29 -11.47 9.74 -11.90
CA CYS A 29 -10.38 9.12 -11.14
C CYS A 29 -9.82 10.21 -10.21
N PRO A 30 -10.14 10.19 -8.91
CA PRO A 30 -9.71 11.27 -8.02
C PRO A 30 -8.18 11.28 -7.90
N ALA A 31 -7.61 12.48 -7.83
CA ALA A 31 -6.20 12.67 -7.52
C ALA A 31 -5.94 12.36 -6.04
N PHE A 32 -4.69 12.04 -5.70
CA PHE A 32 -4.22 11.89 -4.33
C PHE A 32 -2.92 12.65 -4.12
N PHE A 33 -2.67 13.08 -2.88
CA PHE A 33 -1.50 13.90 -2.52
C PHE A 33 -0.56 13.23 -1.53
N ALA A 34 -0.97 12.12 -0.91
CA ALA A 34 -0.10 11.28 -0.11
C ALA A 34 -0.43 9.80 -0.34
N ILE A 35 0.59 8.97 -0.27
CA ILE A 35 0.48 7.51 -0.20
C ILE A 35 1.25 7.05 1.03
N GLY A 36 0.57 6.31 1.90
CA GLY A 36 1.15 5.62 3.04
C GLY A 36 0.97 4.12 2.87
N ALA A 37 2.01 3.35 3.16
CA ALA A 37 1.90 1.92 3.23
C ALA A 37 2.81 1.32 4.29
N VAL A 38 2.38 0.22 4.90
CA VAL A 38 3.12 -0.50 5.92
C VAL A 38 3.12 -1.98 5.60
N ARG A 39 4.30 -2.59 5.54
CA ARG A 39 4.44 -4.03 5.43
C ARG A 39 4.35 -4.67 6.81
N PHE A 40 3.61 -5.76 6.92
CA PHE A 40 3.44 -6.51 8.15
C PHE A 40 3.27 -8.01 7.88
N SER A 41 3.26 -8.79 8.97
CA SER A 41 2.95 -10.21 8.96
C SER A 41 1.72 -10.49 9.80
N THR A 42 0.84 -11.34 9.29
CA THR A 42 -0.29 -11.90 10.06
C THR A 42 0.10 -13.14 10.87
N GLN A 43 1.35 -13.61 10.74
CA GLN A 43 1.84 -14.80 11.44
C GLN A 43 2.45 -14.45 12.81
N PRO A 44 2.36 -15.37 13.80
CA PRO A 44 3.01 -15.17 15.08
C PRO A 44 4.53 -15.02 14.93
N PRO A 45 5.17 -14.13 15.71
CA PRO A 45 6.61 -13.84 15.59
C PRO A 45 7.51 -15.06 15.82
N GLU A 46 7.01 -16.10 16.49
CA GLU A 46 7.72 -17.33 16.83
C GLU A 46 8.01 -18.24 15.62
N ILE A 47 7.20 -18.13 14.55
CA ILE A 47 7.33 -18.96 13.34
C ILE A 47 8.17 -18.26 12.27
N PHE A 48 8.24 -16.93 12.31
CA PHE A 48 8.68 -16.14 11.16
C PHE A 48 10.06 -15.48 11.28
N LEU A 49 10.70 -15.47 12.45
CA LEU A 49 11.95 -14.73 12.59
C LEU A 49 13.16 -15.66 12.46
N PRO A 50 13.78 -15.82 11.27
CA PRO A 50 15.21 -15.95 11.28
C PRO A 50 15.73 -14.70 12.00
N ARG A 51 16.70 -14.89 12.88
CA ARG A 51 17.39 -13.85 13.62
C ARG A 51 18.05 -12.91 12.59
N LEU A 52 17.31 -11.95 12.06
CA LEU A 52 17.78 -11.04 11.03
C LEU A 52 18.74 -10.08 11.70
N VAL A 53 19.97 -10.07 11.21
CA VAL A 53 21.01 -9.16 11.66
C VAL A 53 21.24 -8.20 10.50
N ASP A 54 21.12 -6.90 10.72
CA ASP A 54 21.47 -5.93 9.67
C ASP A 54 22.98 -5.95 9.38
N ASP A 55 23.41 -5.20 8.35
CA ASP A 55 24.82 -5.07 7.96
C ASP A 55 25.71 -4.45 9.07
N HIS A 56 25.10 -3.99 10.17
CA HIS A 56 25.74 -3.41 11.34
C HIS A 56 25.72 -4.32 12.58
N GLY A 57 25.20 -5.54 12.47
CA GLY A 57 25.20 -6.49 13.59
C GLY A 57 24.01 -6.35 14.54
N VAL A 58 22.97 -5.59 14.19
CA VAL A 58 21.79 -5.36 15.05
C VAL A 58 20.79 -6.49 14.85
N GLU A 59 20.47 -7.22 15.93
CA GLU A 59 19.41 -8.22 15.92
C GLU A 59 18.03 -7.54 15.77
N ILE A 60 17.36 -7.81 14.65
CA ILE A 60 15.94 -7.49 14.43
C ILE A 60 15.13 -8.62 15.10
N ILE A 61 15.04 -8.57 16.43
CA ILE A 61 14.24 -9.50 17.22
C ILE A 61 12.80 -8.98 17.28
N GLY A 62 11.84 -9.84 16.91
CA GLY A 62 10.60 -10.00 17.70
C GLY A 62 9.73 -8.77 17.86
N SER A 63 9.80 -7.79 16.98
CA SER A 63 9.02 -6.59 17.14
C SER A 63 7.88 -6.58 16.14
N THR A 64 6.67 -6.36 16.65
CA THR A 64 5.53 -5.80 15.90
C THR A 64 5.83 -4.38 15.38
N GLN A 65 7.11 -4.04 15.22
CA GLN A 65 7.58 -2.74 14.81
C GLN A 65 7.67 -2.74 13.29
N THR A 66 6.69 -2.06 12.73
CA THR A 66 6.49 -1.69 11.34
C THR A 66 7.63 -0.79 10.84
N SER A 67 8.89 -1.26 10.85
CA SER A 67 10.03 -0.49 10.31
C SER A 67 10.06 -0.45 8.79
N ASP A 68 9.27 -1.31 8.16
CA ASP A 68 9.16 -1.42 6.71
C ASP A 68 7.87 -0.73 6.22
N TRP A 69 8.00 0.57 6.00
CA TRP A 69 6.93 1.44 5.54
C TRP A 69 7.38 2.25 4.32
N PHE A 70 6.39 2.66 3.54
CA PHE A 70 6.54 3.59 2.46
C PHE A 70 5.64 4.78 2.73
N TYR A 71 6.19 5.99 2.65
CA TYR A 71 5.38 7.20 2.68
C TYR A 71 5.95 8.20 1.69
N SER A 72 5.08 8.78 0.87
CA SER A 72 5.48 9.80 -0.08
C SER A 72 4.36 10.79 -0.33
N LEU A 73 4.74 12.07 -0.39
CA LEU A 73 3.87 13.14 -0.86
C LEU A 73 3.96 13.24 -2.37
N VAL A 74 2.81 13.41 -3.01
CA VAL A 74 2.70 13.65 -4.45
C VAL A 74 2.53 15.14 -4.70
N ASP A 75 3.32 15.70 -5.60
CA ASP A 75 3.05 17.03 -6.15
C ASP A 75 1.76 16.96 -6.94
N ILE A 76 0.73 17.59 -6.38
CA ILE A 76 -0.61 17.51 -6.91
C ILE A 76 -0.74 18.02 -8.35
N ARG A 77 0.14 18.94 -8.78
CA ARG A 77 0.15 19.45 -10.16
C ARG A 77 0.47 18.36 -11.17
N SER A 78 1.25 17.36 -10.77
CA SER A 78 1.62 16.24 -11.63
C SER A 78 0.48 15.25 -11.88
N THR A 79 -0.49 15.17 -10.96
CA THR A 79 -1.66 14.27 -11.07
C THR A 79 -2.62 14.69 -12.19
N LYS A 80 -2.76 16.00 -12.41
CA LYS A 80 -3.61 16.57 -13.45
C LYS A 80 -3.10 16.25 -14.86
N VAL A 81 -1.79 16.14 -15.03
CA VAL A 81 -1.17 15.70 -16.30
C VAL A 81 -1.59 14.26 -16.63
N SER A 82 -1.80 13.43 -15.59
CA SER A 82 -2.30 12.07 -15.69
C SER A 82 -3.84 11.99 -15.67
N GLY A 83 -4.57 13.06 -16.00
CA GLY A 83 -6.04 13.02 -16.12
C GLY A 83 -6.78 12.69 -14.81
N LEU A 84 -6.12 12.80 -13.66
CA LEU A 84 -6.77 12.66 -12.36
C LEU A 84 -7.47 13.97 -11.99
N GLU A 85 -8.61 13.85 -11.32
CA GLU A 85 -9.54 14.95 -11.10
C GLU A 85 -9.66 15.35 -9.63
N PHE A 86 -10.18 16.56 -9.42
CA PHE A 86 -10.41 17.16 -8.13
C PHE A 86 -11.92 17.31 -7.90
N ASP A 87 -12.35 17.02 -6.68
CA ASP A 87 -13.69 17.31 -6.21
C ASP A 87 -13.69 18.56 -5.34
N ALA A 88 -14.56 19.52 -5.67
CA ALA A 88 -14.63 20.81 -4.97
C ALA A 88 -15.05 20.64 -3.50
N ASP A 89 -15.95 19.70 -3.22
CA ASP A 89 -16.41 19.43 -1.86
C ASP A 89 -15.27 18.82 -1.02
N THR A 90 -14.47 17.93 -1.62
CA THR A 90 -13.30 17.36 -0.96
C THR A 90 -12.20 18.40 -0.72
N ILE A 91 -11.96 19.33 -1.67
CA ILE A 91 -11.07 20.47 -1.45
C ILE A 91 -11.56 21.31 -0.26
N TYR A 92 -12.85 21.65 -0.23
CA TYR A 92 -13.41 22.43 0.86
C TYR A 92 -13.32 21.70 2.20
N TRP A 93 -13.53 20.38 2.22
CA TRP A 93 -13.35 19.55 3.40
C TRP A 93 -11.92 19.61 3.94
N TRP A 94 -10.90 19.57 3.06
CA TRP A 94 -9.49 19.69 3.44
C TRP A 94 -9.15 21.03 4.10
N PHE A 95 -9.75 22.14 3.62
CA PHE A 95 -9.56 23.46 4.24
C PHE A 95 -10.16 23.60 5.65
N ASN A 96 -10.98 22.64 6.07
CA ASN A 96 -11.56 22.62 7.41
C ASN A 96 -10.89 21.60 8.35
N GLN A 97 -9.81 20.94 7.91
CA GLN A 97 -9.06 19.99 8.76
C GLN A 97 -8.16 20.68 9.79
N PRO A 98 -7.72 19.97 10.84
CA PRO A 98 -6.76 20.49 11.81
C PRO A 98 -5.46 21.00 11.15
N PRO A 99 -4.72 21.93 11.79
CA PRO A 99 -3.50 22.51 11.23
C PRO A 99 -2.46 21.49 10.76
N GLU A 100 -2.36 20.35 11.45
CA GLU A 100 -1.43 19.26 11.12
C GLU A 100 -1.74 18.63 9.75
N ALA A 101 -3.03 18.42 9.47
CA ALA A 101 -3.50 17.88 8.19
C ALA A 101 -3.36 18.90 7.05
N GLN A 102 -3.61 20.19 7.34
CA GLN A 102 -3.39 21.28 6.38
C GLN A 102 -1.89 21.46 6.05
N GLU A 103 -1.02 21.22 7.01
CA GLU A 103 0.43 21.30 6.82
C GLU A 103 0.93 20.20 5.87
N GLU A 104 0.39 19.00 5.95
CA GLU A 104 0.71 17.92 5.01
C GLU A 104 0.30 18.28 3.57
N LEU A 105 -0.89 18.86 3.41
CA LEU A 105 -1.39 19.40 2.15
C LEU A 105 -0.45 20.46 1.55
N ARG A 106 0.02 21.38 2.40
CA ARG A 106 0.99 22.42 2.01
C ARG A 106 2.32 21.79 1.56
N ARG A 107 2.84 20.83 2.33
CA ARG A 107 4.10 20.12 2.02
C ARG A 107 4.02 19.35 0.71
N SER A 108 2.86 18.81 0.35
CA SER A 108 2.63 18.18 -0.96
C SER A 108 2.90 19.15 -2.12
N GLY A 109 2.40 20.39 -2.04
CA GLY A 109 2.61 21.40 -3.08
C GLY A 109 4.05 21.95 -3.18
N GLU A 110 4.77 21.96 -2.05
CA GLU A 110 6.13 22.52 -1.97
C GLU A 110 7.23 21.51 -2.26
N SER A 111 7.02 20.27 -1.85
CA SER A 111 8.08 19.24 -1.81
C SER A 111 7.62 17.85 -2.24
N GLY A 112 6.35 17.71 -2.66
CA GLY A 112 5.86 16.46 -3.22
C GLY A 112 6.64 16.03 -4.45
N LEU A 113 6.79 14.73 -4.62
CA LEU A 113 7.42 14.14 -5.80
C LEU A 113 6.39 14.03 -6.94
N SER A 114 6.84 13.95 -8.19
CA SER A 114 5.90 13.72 -9.29
C SER A 114 5.19 12.37 -9.13
N LEU A 115 3.92 12.30 -9.56
CA LEU A 115 3.12 11.08 -9.49
C LEU A 115 3.86 9.88 -10.11
N LEU A 116 4.46 10.07 -11.29
CA LEU A 116 5.28 9.05 -11.95
C LEU A 116 6.41 8.52 -11.06
N LYS A 117 7.13 9.42 -10.36
CA LYS A 117 8.22 9.04 -9.46
C LYS A 117 7.69 8.28 -8.25
N VAL A 118 6.63 8.77 -7.61
CA VAL A 118 6.02 8.12 -6.45
C VAL A 118 5.53 6.72 -6.79
N LEU A 119 4.81 6.56 -7.90
CA LEU A 119 4.33 5.24 -8.35
C LEU A 119 5.48 4.30 -8.69
N THR A 120 6.57 4.80 -9.29
CA THR A 120 7.75 3.99 -9.60
C THR A 120 8.45 3.53 -8.31
N GLU A 121 8.65 4.43 -7.36
CA GLU A 121 9.28 4.12 -6.07
C GLU A 121 8.42 3.18 -5.22
N PHE A 122 7.10 3.36 -5.24
CA PHE A 122 6.16 2.47 -4.56
C PHE A 122 6.19 1.05 -5.15
N SER A 123 6.19 0.92 -6.48
CA SER A 123 6.35 -0.38 -7.16
C SER A 123 7.65 -1.06 -6.76
N ALA A 124 8.76 -0.31 -6.77
CA ALA A 124 10.07 -0.85 -6.39
C ALA A 124 10.10 -1.28 -4.92
N TRP A 125 9.47 -0.53 -4.02
CA TRP A 125 9.36 -0.90 -2.60
C TRP A 125 8.59 -2.21 -2.42
N LEU A 126 7.49 -2.41 -3.13
CA LEU A 126 6.72 -3.67 -3.10
C LEU A 126 7.53 -4.86 -3.63
N GLU A 127 8.18 -4.70 -4.78
CA GLU A 127 9.01 -5.76 -5.38
C GLU A 127 10.20 -6.15 -4.50
N ASN A 128 10.87 -5.18 -3.89
CA ASN A 128 11.99 -5.45 -2.99
C ASN A 128 11.52 -6.18 -1.73
N GLY A 129 10.34 -5.83 -1.24
CA GLY A 129 9.65 -6.59 -0.20
C GLY A 129 9.45 -8.03 -0.59
N ALA A 130 8.73 -8.28 -1.69
CA ALA A 130 8.49 -9.63 -2.17
C ALA A 130 9.79 -10.46 -2.27
N LYS A 131 10.84 -9.91 -2.88
CA LYS A 131 12.15 -10.56 -3.01
C LYS A 131 12.78 -10.90 -1.66
N PHE A 132 12.73 -9.96 -0.71
CA PHE A 132 13.24 -10.19 0.64
C PHE A 132 12.51 -11.38 1.29
N TRP A 133 11.18 -11.42 1.21
CA TRP A 133 10.39 -12.50 1.81
C TRP A 133 10.60 -13.85 1.12
N HIS A 134 10.76 -13.88 -0.21
CA HIS A 134 11.18 -15.09 -0.92
C HIS A 134 12.57 -15.57 -0.48
N SER A 135 13.51 -14.65 -0.21
CA SER A 135 14.85 -15.02 0.26
C SER A 135 14.86 -15.69 1.65
N LEU A 136 13.82 -15.46 2.46
CA LEU A 136 13.64 -16.10 3.77
C LEU A 136 12.98 -17.49 3.68
N GLY A 137 12.81 -18.04 2.47
CA GLY A 137 12.22 -19.37 2.28
C GLY A 137 10.69 -19.36 2.23
N SER A 138 10.07 -18.21 1.96
CA SER A 138 8.64 -18.17 1.65
C SER A 138 8.37 -18.94 0.35
N GLU A 139 7.66 -20.06 0.49
CA GLU A 139 7.12 -20.79 -0.65
C GLU A 139 5.87 -20.09 -1.19
N ILE A 140 5.85 -19.84 -2.50
CA ILE A 140 4.63 -19.45 -3.23
C ILE A 140 3.75 -20.69 -3.26
N GLY A 141 2.69 -20.71 -2.47
CA GLY A 141 1.79 -21.86 -2.45
C GLY A 141 1.11 -22.09 -3.79
N PHE A 142 0.77 -23.35 -4.06
CA PHE A 142 0.15 -23.81 -5.32
C PHE A 142 -1.14 -23.07 -5.72
N TRP A 143 -1.79 -22.35 -4.80
CA TRP A 143 -3.04 -21.62 -5.01
C TRP A 143 -2.89 -20.09 -4.94
N ASP A 144 -1.73 -19.60 -4.53
CA ASP A 144 -1.50 -18.17 -4.28
C ASP A 144 -0.21 -17.75 -4.98
N HIS A 145 -0.30 -17.51 -6.30
CA HIS A 145 0.83 -17.09 -7.14
C HIS A 145 1.25 -15.62 -6.91
N HIS A 146 0.81 -15.00 -5.81
CA HIS A 146 1.03 -13.58 -5.55
C HIS A 146 2.24 -13.38 -4.68
N GLU A 147 2.92 -12.28 -4.95
CA GLU A 147 4.11 -11.88 -4.23
C GLU A 147 3.78 -11.21 -2.87
N TYR A 148 2.53 -10.77 -2.65
CA TYR A 148 2.02 -10.13 -1.43
C TYR A 148 0.49 -9.96 -1.46
N ARG A 149 -0.09 -9.59 -0.31
CA ARG A 149 -1.49 -9.17 -0.15
C ARG A 149 -1.57 -7.69 0.23
N ILE A 150 -2.57 -6.97 -0.31
CA ILE A 150 -2.79 -5.55 -0.03
C ILE A 150 -4.08 -5.39 0.78
N TRP A 151 -3.97 -4.70 1.90
CA TRP A 151 -5.05 -4.31 2.79
C TRP A 151 -5.36 -2.83 2.59
N ALA A 152 -6.64 -2.48 2.67
CA ALA A 152 -7.11 -1.11 2.80
C ALA A 152 -8.26 -1.05 3.81
N HIS A 153 -8.64 0.15 4.25
CA HIS A 153 -9.86 0.36 5.01
C HIS A 153 -11.02 0.68 4.07
N GLY A 154 -11.53 -0.36 3.39
CA GLY A 154 -12.36 -0.26 2.20
C GLY A 154 -11.55 -0.60 0.94
N GLU A 155 -11.68 -1.83 0.44
CA GLU A 155 -11.00 -2.30 -0.77
C GLU A 155 -11.48 -1.58 -2.05
N ASP A 156 -12.62 -0.89 -1.97
CA ASP A 156 -13.27 -0.17 -3.05
C ASP A 156 -12.88 1.32 -3.13
N PHE A 157 -11.98 1.78 -2.26
CA PHE A 157 -11.54 3.19 -2.21
C PHE A 157 -10.08 3.38 -2.67
N ASP A 158 -9.09 3.12 -1.82
CA ASP A 158 -7.67 3.44 -2.10
C ASP A 158 -7.12 2.64 -3.30
N ILE A 159 -7.46 1.36 -3.36
CA ILE A 159 -6.93 0.43 -4.36
C ILE A 159 -7.38 0.80 -5.78
N PRO A 160 -8.67 1.05 -6.07
CA PRO A 160 -9.11 1.56 -7.38
C PRO A 160 -8.46 2.89 -7.77
N ILE A 161 -8.31 3.84 -6.83
CA ILE A 161 -7.68 5.14 -7.09
C ILE A 161 -6.22 4.94 -7.52
N LEU A 162 -5.47 4.13 -6.75
CA LEU A 162 -4.07 3.84 -7.07
C LEU A 162 -3.96 3.14 -8.43
N ARG A 163 -4.83 2.17 -8.71
CA ARG A 163 -4.87 1.46 -10.00
C ARG A 163 -5.09 2.44 -11.16
N SER A 164 -6.05 3.36 -11.03
CA SER A 164 -6.30 4.39 -12.04
C SER A 164 -5.11 5.32 -12.24
N ALA A 165 -4.40 5.67 -11.17
CA ALA A 165 -3.20 6.49 -11.24
C ALA A 165 -2.05 5.80 -12.02
N TYR A 166 -1.83 4.50 -11.82
CA TYR A 166 -0.89 3.71 -12.62
C TYR A 166 -1.27 3.69 -14.11
N LEU A 167 -2.54 3.35 -14.40
CA LEU A 167 -3.04 3.26 -15.77
C LEU A 167 -2.91 4.60 -16.50
N ASN A 168 -3.34 5.70 -15.87
CA ASN A 168 -3.26 7.02 -16.49
C ASN A 168 -1.83 7.59 -16.58
N SER A 169 -0.92 7.11 -15.74
CA SER A 169 0.51 7.46 -15.83
C SER A 169 1.27 6.62 -16.86
N GLY A 170 0.61 5.63 -17.50
CA GLY A 170 1.24 4.73 -18.47
C GLY A 170 2.27 3.79 -17.86
N ILE A 171 2.19 3.55 -16.55
CA ILE A 171 3.10 2.66 -15.81
C ILE A 171 2.41 1.29 -15.68
N ALA A 172 3.18 0.22 -15.84
CA ALA A 172 2.69 -1.12 -15.56
C ALA A 172 2.20 -1.19 -14.11
N LEU A 173 1.00 -1.75 -13.92
CA LEU A 173 0.53 -2.10 -12.59
C LEU A 173 1.55 -3.06 -11.95
N PRO A 174 1.83 -2.92 -10.65
CA PRO A 174 2.50 -4.00 -9.95
C PRO A 174 1.62 -5.25 -9.99
N LYS A 175 2.16 -6.42 -9.64
CA LYS A 175 1.47 -7.72 -9.77
C LYS A 175 0.32 -7.90 -8.76
N TRP A 176 -0.70 -7.05 -8.85
CA TRP A 176 -1.89 -7.02 -8.02
C TRP A 176 -3.05 -7.64 -8.78
N GLU A 177 -3.34 -8.90 -8.49
CA GLU A 177 -4.56 -9.52 -8.97
C GLU A 177 -5.71 -9.23 -8.01
N ARG A 178 -6.95 -9.32 -8.50
CA ARG A 178 -8.17 -8.99 -7.72
C ARG A 178 -8.32 -9.75 -6.39
N HIS A 179 -7.60 -10.85 -6.22
CA HIS A 179 -7.65 -11.71 -5.04
C HIS A 179 -6.51 -11.44 -4.05
N CYS A 180 -5.61 -10.51 -4.37
CA CYS A 180 -4.61 -9.99 -3.43
C CYS A 180 -5.20 -9.02 -2.42
N PHE A 181 -6.40 -8.47 -2.70
CA PHE A 181 -6.99 -7.40 -1.90
C PHE A 181 -7.67 -7.93 -0.65
N ARG A 182 -7.55 -7.18 0.43
CA ARG A 182 -8.13 -7.46 1.74
C ARG A 182 -8.74 -6.17 2.27
N ASP A 183 -9.86 -6.31 2.96
CA ASP A 183 -10.58 -5.19 3.54
C ASP A 183 -10.62 -5.35 5.06
N THR A 184 -10.09 -4.35 5.75
CA THR A 184 -10.14 -4.31 7.22
C THR A 184 -11.55 -4.12 7.75
N ARG A 185 -12.47 -3.47 7.02
CA ARG A 185 -13.88 -3.34 7.45
C ARG A 185 -14.55 -4.71 7.45
N THR A 186 -14.33 -5.49 6.39
CA THR A 186 -14.77 -6.89 6.32
C THR A 186 -14.20 -7.69 7.49
N LEU A 187 -12.89 -7.58 7.77
CA LEU A 187 -12.26 -8.25 8.91
C LEU A 187 -12.97 -7.87 10.22
N PHE A 188 -13.10 -6.58 10.53
CA PHE A 188 -13.76 -6.10 11.75
C PHE A 188 -15.24 -6.48 11.84
N SER A 189 -15.92 -6.70 10.71
CA SER A 189 -17.31 -7.14 10.71
C SER A 189 -17.49 -8.62 11.09
N VAL A 190 -16.44 -9.43 10.95
CA VAL A 190 -16.49 -10.88 11.20
C VAL A 190 -15.63 -11.33 12.38
N THR A 191 -14.75 -10.48 12.90
CA THR A 191 -13.96 -10.74 14.12
C THR A 191 -14.66 -10.19 15.36
N PRO A 192 -14.77 -10.96 16.46
CA PRO A 192 -15.38 -10.52 17.72
C PRO A 192 -14.69 -9.34 18.40
#